data_AF-A0A2N8ZN08-F1
#
_entry.id   AF-A0A2N8ZN08-F1
#
_cell.length_a   1.000
_cell.length_b   1.000
_cell.length_c   1.000
_cell.angle_alpha   90.00
_cell.angle_beta   90.00
_cell.angle_gamma   90.00
#
_symmetry.space_group_name_H-M   'P 1'
#
loop_
_entity.id
_entity.type
_entity.pdbx_description
1 polymer ?
#
loop_
_entity_poly.entity_id
_entity_poly.type
_entity_poly.pdbx_seq_one_letter_code
_entity_poly.pdbx_strand_id
1 'polypeptide(L)'
;MNTMNKSLLLLSALIPTFSFNAIALENRDNIVTPEAITAAEVSSIQGSETYTYVRCWYRTHFNNDDPATTWEWAKNPDGSDFTLDGYWYSSISFKNMFYTNTPQTQIKQRCDETLNVDNQAADISYYAADHRMSYNHSIWTNDHAFQPEMINKMVVFGDSLSDTGNMFNGSQWLFPNRDSWFLGRFSNGLVWTEYVARAKNIPLYNWAVGGAAGTNQYVALTGIYDQVTSYLTYMKMAKNYQPKNTLFTLEFGLNDFMNYNREVSDVKADFSSAMIRLTDSGATNILLLTLPDATRAPQFKYSTAQEIENVRAKINKFNVFIHEQARYYQSKDINVVLVDANKMFGQITDDPKQFGFENSSDACMNINRSNALDYLYRHSLTNDCAYHGSDKYVFWGVTHPTTAMHKYIANQILKQSLASYAL
;
A
#
# COMPACT_ATOMS: atom_id res chain seq x y z
N MET A 1 43.38 20.81 53.15
CA MET A 1 42.62 21.15 51.92
C MET A 1 43.23 20.35 50.78
N ASN A 2 42.69 19.15 50.56
CA ASN A 2 43.13 18.20 49.54
C ASN A 2 42.37 18.48 48.24
N THR A 3 43.10 18.79 47.17
CA THR A 3 42.56 18.88 45.81
C THR A 3 42.51 17.47 45.21
N MET A 4 41.33 16.86 45.22
CA MET A 4 41.04 15.64 44.46
C MET A 4 40.97 15.99 42.98
N ASN A 5 41.93 15.52 42.20
CA ASN A 5 41.81 15.39 40.75
C ASN A 5 41.61 13.90 40.45
N LYS A 6 40.35 13.47 40.32
CA LYS A 6 40.00 12.10 39.91
C LYS A 6 39.87 12.06 38.39
N SER A 7 40.80 11.35 37.77
CA SER A 7 40.75 10.89 36.39
C SER A 7 39.41 10.23 36.08
N LEU A 8 38.65 10.78 35.12
CA LEU A 8 37.52 10.10 34.53
C LEU A 8 38.03 9.29 33.33
N LEU A 9 38.09 7.97 33.51
CA LEU A 9 38.26 7.02 32.42
C LEU A 9 37.04 7.11 31.49
N LEU A 10 37.25 7.61 30.27
CA LEU A 10 36.34 7.43 29.15
C LEU A 10 36.35 5.95 28.75
N LEU A 11 35.35 5.18 29.22
CA LEU A 11 34.97 3.94 28.55
C LEU A 11 34.27 4.34 27.24
N SER A 12 35.01 4.33 26.14
CA SER A 12 34.45 4.27 24.80
C SER A 12 33.75 2.91 24.64
N ALA A 13 32.43 2.90 24.76
CA ALA A 13 31.62 1.80 24.28
C ALA A 13 31.76 1.75 22.75
N LEU A 14 32.61 0.84 22.27
CA LEU A 14 32.63 0.38 20.88
C LEU A 14 31.28 -0.27 20.59
N ILE A 15 30.32 0.52 20.14
CA ILE A 15 29.16 0.02 19.40
C ILE A 15 29.71 -0.37 18.03
N PRO A 16 29.66 -1.64 17.60
CA PRO A 16 30.03 -1.97 16.25
C PRO A 16 29.02 -1.31 15.33
N THR A 17 29.43 -0.24 14.66
CA THR A 17 28.75 0.29 13.49
C THR A 17 28.86 -0.77 12.41
N PHE A 18 27.92 -1.71 12.39
CA PHE A 18 27.68 -2.49 11.19
C PHE A 18 27.18 -1.51 10.14
N SER A 19 28.09 -1.13 9.25
CA SER A 19 27.82 -0.35 8.06
C SER A 19 26.91 -1.16 7.15
N PHE A 20 25.59 -1.03 7.33
CA PHE A 20 24.55 -1.70 6.54
C PHE A 20 24.53 -1.29 5.05
N ASN A 21 25.38 -0.35 4.63
CA ASN A 21 25.53 0.05 3.22
C ASN A 21 26.15 -1.04 2.34
N ALA A 22 26.89 -2.00 2.90
CA ALA A 22 27.63 -2.98 2.09
C ALA A 22 26.76 -4.13 1.54
N ILE A 23 25.66 -4.51 2.21
CA ILE A 23 24.86 -5.70 1.83
C ILE A 23 23.82 -5.37 0.73
N ALA A 24 23.47 -4.09 0.55
CA ALA A 24 22.42 -3.68 -0.39
C ALA A 24 22.94 -3.19 -1.75
N LEU A 25 24.22 -2.83 -1.86
CA LEU A 25 24.82 -2.38 -3.13
C LEU A 25 25.22 -3.55 -4.05
N GLU A 26 25.41 -4.77 -3.53
CA GLU A 26 25.79 -5.96 -4.32
C GLU A 26 24.63 -6.64 -5.06
N ASN A 27 23.36 -6.27 -4.81
CA ASN A 27 22.19 -7.00 -5.35
C ASN A 27 21.45 -6.31 -6.51
N ARG A 28 21.97 -5.23 -7.10
CA ARG A 28 21.37 -4.65 -8.31
C ARG A 28 21.58 -5.50 -9.57
N ASP A 29 22.50 -6.47 -9.54
CA ASP A 29 22.89 -7.23 -10.73
C ASP A 29 22.03 -8.49 -10.99
N ASN A 30 21.06 -8.81 -10.12
CA ASN A 30 20.19 -10.00 -10.26
C ASN A 30 18.69 -9.64 -10.25
N ILE A 31 18.26 -8.58 -10.94
CA ILE A 31 16.83 -8.31 -11.11
C ILE A 31 16.24 -9.34 -12.07
N VAL A 32 15.48 -10.30 -11.52
CA VAL A 32 14.74 -11.28 -12.32
C VAL A 32 13.63 -10.58 -13.10
N THR A 33 13.76 -10.54 -14.42
CA THR A 33 12.72 -10.06 -15.33
C THR A 33 11.77 -11.20 -15.71
N PRO A 34 10.49 -10.93 -15.97
CA PRO A 34 9.53 -11.96 -16.34
C PRO A 34 9.88 -12.66 -17.65
N GLU A 35 10.61 -12.00 -18.55
CA GLU A 35 11.07 -12.58 -19.83
C GLU A 35 12.19 -13.61 -19.65
N ALA A 36 12.95 -13.54 -18.54
CA ALA A 36 14.02 -14.49 -18.26
C ALA A 36 13.51 -15.81 -17.65
N ILE A 37 12.26 -15.83 -17.15
CA ILE A 37 11.68 -17.00 -16.48
C ILE A 37 11.28 -18.07 -17.50
N THR A 38 11.82 -19.26 -17.33
CA THR A 38 11.58 -20.42 -18.20
C THR A 38 10.39 -21.25 -17.73
N ALA A 39 9.79 -22.02 -18.65
CA ALA A 39 8.70 -22.95 -18.33
C ALA A 39 9.13 -24.06 -17.34
N ALA A 40 10.42 -24.44 -17.38
CA ALA A 40 10.99 -25.42 -16.45
C ALA A 40 11.06 -24.88 -15.02
N GLU A 41 11.47 -23.62 -14.84
CA GLU A 41 11.46 -22.96 -13.53
C GLU A 41 10.03 -22.83 -13.00
N VAL A 42 9.08 -22.39 -13.84
CA VAL A 42 7.65 -22.33 -13.45
C VAL A 42 7.15 -23.70 -13.01
N SER A 43 7.43 -24.76 -13.78
CA SER A 43 7.00 -26.13 -13.45
C SER A 43 7.63 -26.63 -12.14
N SER A 44 8.90 -26.31 -11.90
CA SER A 44 9.62 -26.66 -10.66
C SER A 44 9.02 -25.98 -9.44
N ILE A 45 8.76 -24.66 -9.52
CA ILE A 45 8.14 -23.88 -8.45
C ILE A 45 6.71 -24.36 -8.19
N GLN A 46 5.90 -24.50 -9.23
CA GLN A 46 4.50 -24.97 -9.10
C GLN A 46 4.39 -26.43 -8.64
N GLY A 47 5.44 -27.25 -8.83
CA GLY A 47 5.52 -28.62 -8.36
C GLY A 47 6.07 -28.77 -6.94
N SER A 48 6.58 -27.67 -6.35
CA SER A 48 7.10 -27.63 -4.97
C SER A 48 5.97 -27.39 -3.96
N GLU A 49 4.94 -28.22 -4.02
CA GLU A 49 3.76 -28.16 -3.16
C GLU A 49 4.16 -28.44 -1.69
N THR A 50 3.62 -27.63 -0.79
CA THR A 50 3.83 -27.61 0.66
C THR A 50 2.57 -27.05 1.32
N TYR A 51 2.65 -26.73 2.61
CA TYR A 51 1.62 -25.97 3.30
C TYR A 51 2.22 -24.78 4.08
N THR A 52 1.35 -23.86 4.50
CA THR A 52 1.65 -22.77 5.44
C THR A 52 0.46 -22.48 6.35
N TYR A 53 0.63 -21.63 7.37
CA TYR A 53 -0.45 -21.18 8.25
C TYR A 53 -0.95 -19.79 7.87
N VAL A 54 -2.11 -19.43 8.41
CA VAL A 54 -2.72 -18.11 8.19
C VAL A 54 -2.69 -17.28 9.47
N ARG A 55 -2.04 -16.13 9.40
CA ARG A 55 -2.05 -15.11 10.45
C ARG A 55 -3.20 -14.14 10.23
N CYS A 56 -4.14 -14.06 11.18
CA CYS A 56 -5.30 -13.18 11.13
C CYS A 56 -5.07 -11.96 12.03
N TRP A 57 -4.86 -10.79 11.43
CA TRP A 57 -4.73 -9.51 12.14
C TRP A 57 -6.07 -8.82 12.30
N TYR A 58 -6.21 -8.08 13.41
CA TYR A 58 -7.38 -7.24 13.67
C TYR A 58 -7.03 -6.04 14.55
N ARG A 59 -7.83 -4.98 14.42
CA ARG A 59 -7.80 -3.84 15.33
C ARG A 59 -8.39 -4.22 16.69
N THR A 60 -7.65 -3.93 17.75
CA THR A 60 -8.10 -4.22 19.12
C THR A 60 -9.11 -3.20 19.64
N HIS A 61 -9.02 -1.96 19.17
CA HIS A 61 -9.91 -0.87 19.57
C HIS A 61 -11.19 -0.82 18.73
N PHE A 62 -12.31 -0.36 19.31
CA PHE A 62 -13.64 -0.41 18.71
C PHE A 62 -13.92 0.65 17.62
N ASN A 63 -12.99 1.58 17.39
CA ASN A 63 -13.13 2.68 16.42
C ASN A 63 -11.80 2.95 15.70
N ASN A 64 -11.81 3.90 14.76
CA ASN A 64 -10.63 4.22 13.94
C ASN A 64 -9.60 5.17 14.60
N ASP A 65 -9.82 5.58 15.85
CA ASP A 65 -8.92 6.52 16.56
C ASP A 65 -7.64 5.85 17.03
N ASP A 66 -7.68 4.54 17.27
CA ASP A 66 -6.53 3.74 17.66
C ASP A 66 -6.21 2.71 16.54
N PRO A 67 -5.09 2.87 15.81
CA PRO A 67 -4.68 1.98 14.75
C PRO A 67 -3.97 0.71 15.21
N ALA A 68 -3.79 0.51 16.53
CA ALA A 68 -3.12 -0.66 17.05
C ALA A 68 -3.83 -1.96 16.65
N THR A 69 -3.04 -2.94 16.25
CA THR A 69 -3.50 -4.26 15.82
C THR A 69 -2.77 -5.37 16.56
N THR A 70 -3.45 -6.49 16.75
CA THR A 70 -2.84 -7.77 17.15
C THR A 70 -3.26 -8.87 16.18
N TRP A 71 -2.80 -10.10 16.39
CA TRP A 71 -3.11 -11.22 15.52
C TRP A 71 -3.25 -12.55 16.27
N GLU A 72 -3.97 -13.48 15.65
CA GLU A 72 -4.05 -14.88 16.05
C GLU A 72 -3.83 -15.80 14.83
N TRP A 73 -3.46 -17.05 15.07
CA TRP A 73 -3.43 -18.06 14.01
C TRP A 73 -4.85 -18.52 13.69
N ALA A 74 -5.21 -18.57 12.41
CA ALA A 74 -6.49 -19.11 11.96
C ALA A 74 -6.67 -20.55 12.44
N LYS A 75 -7.89 -20.89 12.87
CA LYS A 75 -8.25 -22.20 13.38
C LYS A 75 -9.34 -22.85 12.54
N ASN A 76 -9.33 -24.18 12.51
CA ASN A 76 -10.46 -25.00 12.11
C ASN A 76 -11.54 -25.02 13.20
N PRO A 77 -12.78 -25.47 12.89
CA PRO A 77 -13.85 -25.57 13.89
C PRO A 77 -13.54 -26.48 15.09
N ASP A 78 -12.62 -27.43 14.93
CA ASP A 78 -12.17 -28.32 16.00
C ASP A 78 -11.03 -27.74 16.87
N GLY A 79 -10.59 -26.50 16.57
CA GLY A 79 -9.53 -25.80 17.27
C GLY A 79 -8.11 -26.10 16.76
N SER A 80 -7.94 -26.99 15.77
CA SER A 80 -6.65 -27.22 15.10
C SER A 80 -6.24 -26.02 14.24
N ASP A 81 -4.95 -25.88 13.96
CA ASP A 81 -4.45 -24.82 13.07
C ASP A 81 -5.00 -24.98 11.65
N PHE A 82 -5.52 -23.90 11.08
CA PHE A 82 -5.92 -23.86 9.67
C PHE A 82 -4.69 -23.65 8.78
N THR A 83 -4.47 -24.59 7.86
CA THR A 83 -3.35 -24.57 6.92
C THR A 83 -3.84 -24.34 5.49
N LEU A 84 -2.96 -23.77 4.66
CA LEU A 84 -3.15 -23.63 3.23
C LEU A 84 -2.16 -24.53 2.50
N ASP A 85 -2.66 -25.41 1.63
CA ASP A 85 -1.81 -26.15 0.71
C ASP A 85 -1.50 -25.29 -0.53
N GLY A 86 -0.28 -25.39 -1.03
CA GLY A 86 0.20 -24.54 -2.11
C GLY A 86 1.71 -24.50 -2.24
N TYR A 87 2.24 -23.48 -2.90
CA TYR A 87 3.67 -23.33 -3.14
C TYR A 87 4.13 -21.89 -2.94
N TRP A 88 5.40 -21.73 -2.59
CA TRP A 88 6.05 -20.44 -2.39
C TRP A 88 6.76 -19.99 -3.66
N TYR A 89 6.73 -18.69 -3.93
CA TYR A 89 7.70 -18.07 -4.82
C TYR A 89 8.17 -16.74 -4.27
N SER A 90 9.44 -16.43 -4.56
CA SER A 90 10.00 -15.12 -4.34
C SER A 90 11.15 -14.83 -5.27
N SER A 91 11.20 -13.60 -5.78
CA SER A 91 12.39 -13.09 -6.48
C SER A 91 13.45 -12.56 -5.51
N ILE A 92 13.09 -12.29 -4.25
CA ILE A 92 13.99 -11.84 -3.17
C ILE A 92 13.57 -12.40 -1.81
N SER A 93 14.49 -12.90 -0.98
CA SER A 93 14.19 -13.69 0.24
C SER A 93 13.09 -13.15 1.19
N PHE A 94 12.87 -11.83 1.26
CA PHE A 94 11.90 -11.19 2.16
C PHE A 94 10.52 -10.85 1.53
N LYS A 95 10.31 -11.05 0.21
CA LYS A 95 9.02 -10.80 -0.47
C LYS A 95 8.34 -12.10 -0.94
N ASN A 96 8.15 -13.08 -0.06
CA ASN A 96 7.47 -14.31 -0.46
C ASN A 96 5.97 -14.08 -0.70
N MET A 97 5.43 -14.70 -1.76
CA MET A 97 3.98 -14.85 -2.00
C MET A 97 3.64 -16.35 -1.98
N PHE A 98 2.56 -16.71 -1.28
CA PHE A 98 2.08 -18.08 -1.22
C PHE A 98 0.92 -18.29 -2.20
N TYR A 99 1.04 -19.26 -3.10
CA TYR A 99 0.02 -19.56 -4.11
C TYR A 99 -0.77 -20.78 -3.67
N THR A 100 -2.07 -20.62 -3.49
CA THR A 100 -2.97 -21.69 -3.03
C THR A 100 -4.19 -21.79 -3.95
N ASN A 101 -4.88 -22.93 -3.94
CA ASN A 101 -6.20 -23.05 -4.55
C ASN A 101 -7.33 -22.69 -3.57
N THR A 102 -7.00 -22.42 -2.30
CA THR A 102 -7.97 -22.02 -1.28
C THR A 102 -8.56 -20.65 -1.60
N PRO A 103 -9.89 -20.51 -1.72
CA PRO A 103 -10.54 -19.21 -1.98
C PRO A 103 -10.30 -18.20 -0.86
N GLN A 104 -10.05 -16.94 -1.23
CA GLN A 104 -9.91 -15.84 -0.26
C GLN A 104 -11.11 -15.72 0.70
N THR A 105 -12.33 -16.01 0.21
CA THR A 105 -13.55 -16.02 1.02
C THR A 105 -13.50 -17.04 2.15
N GLN A 106 -12.94 -18.23 1.90
CA GLN A 106 -12.77 -19.27 2.91
C GLN A 106 -11.70 -18.87 3.94
N ILE A 107 -10.58 -18.28 3.49
CA ILE A 107 -9.52 -17.81 4.39
C ILE A 107 -10.04 -16.70 5.29
N LYS A 108 -10.75 -15.72 4.72
CA LYS A 108 -11.41 -14.65 5.46
C LYS A 108 -12.40 -15.22 6.48
N GLN A 109 -13.26 -16.15 6.06
CA GLN A 109 -14.23 -16.78 6.96
C GLN A 109 -13.54 -17.46 8.15
N ARG A 110 -12.43 -18.17 7.93
CA ARG A 110 -11.67 -18.78 9.03
C ARG A 110 -11.10 -17.75 9.98
N CYS A 111 -10.59 -16.63 9.47
CA CYS A 111 -10.15 -15.53 10.34
C CYS A 111 -11.31 -14.89 11.11
N ASP A 112 -12.44 -14.62 10.45
CA ASP A 112 -13.62 -14.04 11.10
C ASP A 112 -14.12 -14.95 12.24
N GLU A 113 -14.24 -16.26 12.01
CA GLU A 113 -14.67 -17.25 12.99
C GLU A 113 -13.65 -17.43 14.13
N THR A 114 -12.36 -17.42 13.81
CA THR A 114 -11.28 -17.56 14.82
C THR A 114 -11.24 -16.36 15.76
N LEU A 115 -11.33 -15.15 15.19
CA LEU A 115 -11.23 -13.93 15.96
C LEU A 115 -12.53 -13.60 16.69
N ASN A 116 -13.68 -13.92 16.09
CA ASN A 116 -15.02 -13.72 16.63
C ASN A 116 -15.19 -12.36 17.33
N VAL A 117 -14.75 -11.30 16.65
CA VAL A 117 -14.78 -9.92 17.16
C VAL A 117 -16.06 -9.22 16.72
N ASP A 118 -16.83 -8.69 17.67
CA ASP A 118 -18.06 -7.92 17.41
C ASP A 118 -17.79 -6.46 16.96
N ASN A 119 -16.52 -6.10 16.82
CA ASN A 119 -16.07 -4.75 16.51
C ASN A 119 -16.20 -4.44 15.01
N GLN A 120 -17.03 -3.46 14.65
CA GLN A 120 -17.19 -3.01 13.25
C GLN A 120 -15.91 -2.41 12.64
N ALA A 121 -14.99 -1.90 13.47
CA ALA A 121 -13.68 -1.38 13.07
C ALA A 121 -12.57 -2.43 13.14
N ALA A 122 -12.89 -3.72 13.33
CA ALA A 122 -11.89 -4.78 13.45
C ALA A 122 -10.95 -4.86 12.24
N ASP A 123 -11.43 -4.47 11.04
CA ASP A 123 -10.65 -4.34 9.82
C ASP A 123 -9.73 -5.55 9.55
N ILE A 124 -10.29 -6.76 9.69
CA ILE A 124 -9.52 -8.00 9.61
C ILE A 124 -8.72 -8.09 8.30
N SER A 125 -7.43 -8.43 8.43
CA SER A 125 -6.54 -8.74 7.32
C SER A 125 -5.76 -10.01 7.63
N TYR A 126 -5.31 -10.72 6.60
CA TYR A 126 -4.69 -12.03 6.79
C TYR A 126 -3.55 -12.29 5.81
N TYR A 127 -2.57 -13.06 6.27
CA TYR A 127 -1.31 -13.31 5.55
C TYR A 127 -0.83 -14.74 5.79
N ALA A 128 -0.08 -15.30 4.84
CA ALA A 128 0.64 -16.54 5.03
C ALA A 128 1.85 -16.33 5.93
N ALA A 129 2.09 -17.26 6.85
CA ALA A 129 3.26 -17.25 7.72
C ALA A 129 3.49 -18.64 8.31
N ASP A 130 4.72 -19.15 8.24
CA ASP A 130 5.04 -20.48 8.81
C ASP A 130 5.24 -20.44 10.33
N HIS A 131 5.64 -19.29 10.87
CA HIS A 131 5.84 -19.11 12.31
C HIS A 131 5.73 -17.63 12.71
N ARG A 132 5.78 -17.34 14.02
CA ARG A 132 5.63 -15.97 14.56
C ARG A 132 6.65 -14.95 14.01
N MET A 133 7.84 -15.40 13.61
CA MET A 133 8.90 -14.53 13.06
C MET A 133 8.79 -14.31 11.55
N SER A 134 7.85 -14.98 10.86
CA SER A 134 7.66 -14.79 9.41
C SER A 134 7.02 -13.43 9.19
N TYR A 135 7.41 -12.74 8.12
CA TYR A 135 6.74 -11.51 7.69
C TYR A 135 5.30 -11.80 7.23
N ASN A 136 4.56 -10.74 6.92
CA ASN A 136 3.20 -10.85 6.41
C ASN A 136 3.26 -11.13 4.90
N HIS A 137 3.16 -12.40 4.50
CA HIS A 137 3.21 -12.79 3.08
C HIS A 137 1.83 -12.80 2.43
N SER A 138 1.72 -12.21 1.23
CA SER A 138 0.48 -12.23 0.47
C SER A 138 0.09 -13.66 0.10
N ILE A 139 -1.21 -13.98 0.23
CA ILE A 139 -1.77 -15.26 -0.21
C ILE A 139 -2.48 -15.03 -1.54
N TRP A 140 -1.92 -15.58 -2.62
CA TRP A 140 -2.52 -15.58 -3.94
C TRP A 140 -3.40 -16.81 -4.15
N THR A 141 -4.69 -16.61 -4.43
CA THR A 141 -5.55 -17.70 -4.90
C THR A 141 -5.37 -17.88 -6.40
N ASN A 142 -4.88 -19.05 -6.82
CA ASN A 142 -4.75 -19.42 -8.22
C ASN A 142 -6.10 -19.47 -8.92
N ASP A 143 -6.12 -19.06 -10.18
CA ASP A 143 -7.34 -19.07 -10.98
C ASP A 143 -7.71 -20.49 -11.40
N HIS A 144 -9.00 -20.75 -11.59
CA HIS A 144 -9.47 -21.99 -12.17
C HIS A 144 -9.17 -22.05 -13.68
N ALA A 145 -8.93 -23.26 -14.19
CA ALA A 145 -8.68 -23.49 -15.62
C ALA A 145 -9.86 -23.02 -16.48
N PHE A 146 -11.08 -23.23 -16.01
CA PHE A 146 -12.29 -22.69 -16.60
C PHE A 146 -12.73 -21.46 -15.82
N GLN A 147 -12.57 -20.29 -16.43
CA GLN A 147 -12.98 -19.02 -15.83
C GLN A 147 -13.79 -18.19 -16.86
N PRO A 148 -14.86 -17.52 -16.44
CA PRO A 148 -15.57 -16.56 -17.27
C PRO A 148 -14.68 -15.34 -17.60
N GLU A 149 -15.02 -14.61 -18.66
CA GLU A 149 -14.37 -13.34 -19.01
C GLU A 149 -14.96 -12.20 -18.17
N MET A 150 -14.63 -12.18 -16.88
CA MET A 150 -15.04 -11.16 -15.93
C MET A 150 -13.92 -10.87 -14.95
N ILE A 151 -13.96 -9.68 -14.34
CA ILE A 151 -12.96 -9.31 -13.34
C ILE A 151 -13.11 -10.20 -12.12
N ASN A 152 -12.02 -10.84 -11.71
CA ASN A 152 -12.00 -11.74 -10.56
C ASN A 152 -10.99 -11.33 -9.48
N LYS A 153 -10.18 -10.28 -9.72
CA LYS A 153 -9.23 -9.72 -8.75
C LYS A 153 -8.85 -8.28 -9.10
N MET A 154 -8.32 -7.59 -8.10
CA MET A 154 -7.73 -6.26 -8.25
C MET A 154 -6.22 -6.31 -7.99
N VAL A 155 -5.43 -5.68 -8.86
CA VAL A 155 -3.99 -5.50 -8.68
C VAL A 155 -3.69 -4.01 -8.58
N VAL A 156 -2.99 -3.62 -7.52
CA VAL A 156 -2.79 -2.22 -7.14
C VAL A 156 -1.33 -1.84 -7.32
N PHE A 157 -1.09 -0.80 -8.10
CA PHE A 157 0.20 -0.14 -8.25
C PHE A 157 0.11 1.29 -7.77
N GLY A 158 1.19 1.79 -7.20
CA GLY A 158 1.24 3.16 -6.74
C GLY A 158 2.17 3.42 -5.58
N ASP A 159 1.80 4.40 -4.76
CA ASP A 159 2.64 4.88 -3.68
C ASP A 159 1.99 4.69 -2.29
N SER A 160 2.33 5.54 -1.32
CA SER A 160 1.82 5.51 0.05
C SER A 160 0.30 5.63 0.19
N LEU A 161 -0.41 6.24 -0.77
CA LEU A 161 -1.88 6.30 -0.73
C LEU A 161 -2.55 4.94 -0.99
N SER A 162 -1.78 3.97 -1.47
CA SER A 162 -2.26 2.66 -1.89
C SER A 162 -1.52 1.49 -1.26
N ASP A 163 -0.33 1.68 -0.67
CA ASP A 163 0.45 0.62 -0.01
C ASP A 163 -0.29 0.04 1.22
N THR A 164 -0.40 -1.29 1.26
CA THR A 164 -1.05 -2.05 2.34
C THR A 164 -0.08 -2.84 3.21
N GLY A 165 1.23 -2.68 3.03
CA GLY A 165 2.25 -3.32 3.87
C GLY A 165 3.57 -3.69 3.19
N ASN A 166 3.80 -3.32 1.92
CA ASN A 166 5.06 -3.58 1.23
C ASN A 166 6.22 -2.83 1.87
N MET A 167 6.07 -1.52 2.13
CA MET A 167 7.06 -0.75 2.87
C MET A 167 7.18 -1.24 4.32
N PHE A 168 6.08 -1.65 4.93
CA PHE A 168 6.06 -2.17 6.29
C PHE A 168 6.86 -3.46 6.45
N ASN A 169 6.68 -4.44 5.55
CA ASN A 169 7.54 -5.62 5.53
C ASN A 169 9.00 -5.25 5.18
N GLY A 170 9.22 -4.38 4.20
CA GLY A 170 10.56 -3.95 3.78
C GLY A 170 11.35 -3.21 4.88
N SER A 171 10.66 -2.58 5.82
CA SER A 171 11.23 -1.92 7.01
C SER A 171 11.24 -2.80 8.26
N GLN A 172 10.93 -4.10 8.12
CA GLN A 172 10.86 -5.05 9.23
C GLN A 172 9.83 -4.63 10.30
N TRP A 173 8.68 -4.13 9.85
CA TRP A 173 7.56 -3.65 10.65
C TRP A 173 7.85 -2.41 11.49
N LEU A 174 8.86 -1.63 11.12
CA LEU A 174 9.23 -0.38 11.80
C LEU A 174 8.59 0.86 11.19
N PHE A 175 8.30 0.85 9.88
CA PHE A 175 7.83 2.00 9.14
C PHE A 175 6.63 1.66 8.22
N PRO A 176 5.49 2.36 8.36
CA PRO A 176 5.18 3.29 9.43
C PRO A 176 4.94 2.58 10.78
N ASN A 177 5.05 3.31 11.89
CA ASN A 177 4.90 2.79 13.25
C ASN A 177 3.49 2.25 13.47
N ARG A 178 3.39 0.95 13.77
CA ARG A 178 2.12 0.23 13.89
C ARG A 178 1.18 0.70 15.01
N ASP A 179 1.68 1.47 15.98
CA ASP A 179 0.89 2.01 17.08
C ASP A 179 0.32 3.42 16.76
N SER A 180 0.62 3.95 15.57
CA SER A 180 0.05 5.20 15.05
C SER A 180 -0.39 5.12 13.60
N TRP A 181 -0.12 4.00 12.93
CA TRP A 181 -0.50 3.75 11.55
C TRP A 181 -0.98 2.30 11.44
N PHE A 182 -2.10 2.11 10.75
CA PHE A 182 -2.81 0.82 10.78
C PHE A 182 -2.04 -0.24 9.99
N LEU A 183 -1.35 -1.15 10.70
CA LEU A 183 -0.66 -2.32 10.14
C LEU A 183 0.01 -2.06 8.77
N GLY A 184 0.87 -1.05 8.72
CA GLY A 184 1.64 -0.70 7.52
C GLY A 184 0.94 0.18 6.49
N ARG A 185 -0.35 0.49 6.63
CA ARG A 185 -1.03 1.50 5.80
C ARG A 185 -0.60 2.88 6.26
N PHE A 186 -0.42 3.80 5.31
CA PHE A 186 -0.25 5.23 5.61
C PHE A 186 -1.61 5.88 5.90
N SER A 187 -2.37 5.30 6.82
CA SER A 187 -3.62 5.83 7.36
C SER A 187 -3.92 5.21 8.75
N ASN A 188 -5.02 5.61 9.39
CA ASN A 188 -5.53 5.00 10.62
C ASN A 188 -6.43 3.78 10.40
N GLY A 189 -6.53 3.29 9.17
CA GLY A 189 -7.32 2.12 8.78
C GLY A 189 -7.05 1.72 7.34
N LEU A 190 -8.04 1.09 6.70
CA LEU A 190 -7.98 0.66 5.31
C LEU A 190 -7.76 1.84 4.34
N VAL A 191 -7.06 1.57 3.24
CA VAL A 191 -6.93 2.52 2.11
C VAL A 191 -8.04 2.33 1.07
N TRP A 192 -8.16 3.26 0.14
CA TRP A 192 -9.29 3.34 -0.81
C TRP A 192 -9.44 2.07 -1.66
N THR A 193 -8.33 1.44 -2.03
CA THR A 193 -8.31 0.20 -2.82
C THR A 193 -8.91 -0.97 -2.05
N GLU A 194 -8.64 -1.09 -0.75
CA GLU A 194 -9.22 -2.12 0.12
C GLU A 194 -10.74 -1.97 0.24
N TYR A 195 -11.24 -0.74 0.34
CA TYR A 195 -12.69 -0.48 0.32
C TYR A 195 -13.34 -0.84 -1.03
N VAL A 196 -12.71 -0.51 -2.16
CA VAL A 196 -13.21 -0.88 -3.49
C VAL A 196 -13.27 -2.41 -3.64
N ALA A 197 -12.19 -3.11 -3.28
CA ALA A 197 -12.13 -4.56 -3.38
C ALA A 197 -13.16 -5.27 -2.48
N ARG A 198 -13.32 -4.81 -1.23
CA ARG A 198 -14.34 -5.32 -0.31
C ARG A 198 -15.75 -5.08 -0.84
N ALA A 199 -16.04 -3.90 -1.38
CA ALA A 199 -17.36 -3.58 -1.93
C ALA A 199 -17.70 -4.40 -3.19
N LYS A 200 -16.69 -4.80 -3.96
CA LYS A 200 -16.85 -5.68 -5.13
C LYS A 200 -16.67 -7.16 -4.82
N ASN A 201 -16.36 -7.52 -3.58
CA ASN A 201 -16.10 -8.89 -3.14
C ASN A 201 -15.04 -9.62 -4.00
N ILE A 202 -13.97 -8.90 -4.35
CA ILE A 202 -12.83 -9.46 -5.11
C ILE A 202 -11.54 -9.39 -4.28
N PRO A 203 -10.59 -10.33 -4.45
CA PRO A 203 -9.25 -10.25 -3.88
C PRO A 203 -8.52 -8.99 -4.31
N LEU A 204 -7.70 -8.44 -3.42
CA LEU A 204 -6.78 -7.33 -3.69
C LEU A 204 -5.35 -7.78 -3.49
N TYR A 205 -4.51 -7.54 -4.50
CA TYR A 205 -3.08 -7.79 -4.45
C TYR A 205 -2.31 -6.49 -4.69
N ASN A 206 -1.40 -6.16 -3.78
CA ASN A 206 -0.80 -4.84 -3.71
C ASN A 206 0.69 -4.87 -4.08
N TRP A 207 1.05 -4.11 -5.10
CA TRP A 207 2.42 -3.81 -5.52
C TRP A 207 2.82 -2.35 -5.26
N ALA A 208 1.91 -1.52 -4.74
CA ALA A 208 2.21 -0.17 -4.33
C ALA A 208 3.25 -0.16 -3.20
N VAL A 209 4.15 0.82 -3.22
CA VAL A 209 5.21 0.94 -2.22
C VAL A 209 5.23 2.36 -1.67
N GLY A 210 5.08 2.49 -0.36
CA GLY A 210 4.96 3.79 0.27
C GLY A 210 6.21 4.66 0.16
N GLY A 211 6.19 5.69 -0.70
CA GLY A 211 7.29 6.63 -0.94
C GLY A 211 7.39 7.81 0.04
N ALA A 212 6.87 7.67 1.27
CA ALA A 212 6.84 8.77 2.23
C ALA A 212 8.26 9.25 2.62
N ALA A 213 8.39 10.48 3.13
CA ALA A 213 9.67 11.03 3.57
C ALA A 213 10.34 10.07 4.58
N GLY A 214 11.61 9.69 4.34
CA GLY A 214 12.36 8.72 5.16
C GLY A 214 12.67 7.37 4.50
N THR A 215 12.03 7.09 3.37
CA THR A 215 12.19 5.87 2.55
C THR A 215 13.56 5.62 1.97
N ASN A 216 14.42 6.63 1.78
CA ASN A 216 15.78 6.47 1.25
C ASN A 216 16.66 5.51 2.08
N GLN A 217 16.26 5.21 3.32
CA GLN A 217 16.96 4.31 4.23
C GLN A 217 16.56 2.83 4.07
N TYR A 218 15.46 2.54 3.37
CA TYR A 218 14.94 1.19 3.17
C TYR A 218 14.99 0.86 1.67
N VAL A 219 15.39 -0.37 1.31
CA VAL A 219 15.75 -0.85 -0.05
C VAL A 219 14.53 -0.98 -0.99
N ALA A 220 13.53 -0.12 -0.84
CA ALA A 220 12.24 -0.23 -1.52
C ALA A 220 11.93 1.00 -2.41
N LEU A 221 12.95 1.65 -2.98
CA LEU A 221 12.73 2.61 -4.07
C LEU A 221 12.64 1.84 -5.40
N THR A 222 11.43 1.43 -5.73
CA THR A 222 11.07 0.85 -7.03
C THR A 222 10.10 1.81 -7.70
N GLY A 223 10.49 2.39 -8.85
CA GLY A 223 9.58 3.20 -9.66
C GLY A 223 8.37 2.37 -10.07
N ILE A 224 7.29 3.02 -10.51
CA ILE A 224 6.06 2.33 -10.93
C ILE A 224 6.30 1.26 -12.01
N TYR A 225 7.29 1.46 -12.90
CA TYR A 225 7.74 0.47 -13.87
C TYR A 225 8.29 -0.81 -13.23
N ASP A 226 9.06 -0.68 -12.15
CA ASP A 226 9.63 -1.81 -11.41
C ASP A 226 8.53 -2.56 -10.64
N GLN A 227 7.51 -1.86 -10.15
CA GLN A 227 6.33 -2.50 -9.55
C GLN A 227 5.61 -3.38 -10.57
N VAL A 228 5.35 -2.87 -11.78
CA VAL A 228 4.75 -3.65 -12.88
C VAL A 228 5.66 -4.82 -13.28
N THR A 229 6.96 -4.60 -13.39
CA THR A 229 7.92 -5.66 -13.74
C THR A 229 7.96 -6.76 -12.68
N SER A 230 8.02 -6.39 -11.41
CA SER A 230 7.95 -7.33 -10.29
C SER A 230 6.64 -8.12 -10.34
N TYR A 231 5.51 -7.43 -10.52
CA TYR A 231 4.22 -8.09 -10.63
C TYR A 231 4.20 -9.15 -11.74
N LEU A 232 4.67 -8.81 -12.94
CA LEU A 232 4.71 -9.74 -14.06
C LEU A 232 5.60 -10.97 -13.75
N THR A 233 6.70 -10.78 -13.01
CA THR A 233 7.56 -11.88 -12.55
C THR A 233 6.78 -12.85 -11.66
N TYR A 234 5.99 -12.35 -10.69
CA TYR A 234 5.16 -13.22 -9.84
C TYR A 234 4.03 -13.88 -10.65
N MET A 235 3.44 -13.18 -11.62
CA MET A 235 2.36 -13.75 -12.44
C MET A 235 2.81 -14.92 -13.33
N LYS A 236 4.10 -15.06 -13.63
CA LYS A 236 4.63 -16.27 -14.27
C LYS A 236 4.44 -17.53 -13.43
N MET A 237 4.32 -17.39 -12.11
CA MET A 237 4.16 -18.50 -11.17
C MET A 237 2.69 -18.81 -10.87
N ALA A 238 1.76 -17.93 -11.21
CA ALA A 238 0.33 -18.14 -11.02
C ALA A 238 -0.23 -19.16 -12.03
N LYS A 239 -1.09 -20.07 -11.56
CA LYS A 239 -1.79 -21.04 -12.41
C LYS A 239 -3.00 -20.36 -13.06
N ASN A 240 -3.20 -20.60 -14.36
CA ASN A 240 -4.35 -20.14 -15.17
C ASN A 240 -4.59 -18.63 -15.18
N TYR A 241 -3.55 -17.82 -14.93
CA TYR A 241 -3.70 -16.39 -14.82
C TYR A 241 -4.11 -15.73 -16.15
N GLN A 242 -5.14 -14.87 -16.12
CA GLN A 242 -5.59 -14.10 -17.28
C GLN A 242 -5.58 -12.59 -16.97
N PRO A 243 -4.64 -11.82 -17.58
CA PRO A 243 -4.54 -10.36 -17.39
C PRO A 243 -5.84 -9.59 -17.65
N LYS A 244 -6.61 -10.02 -18.65
CA LYS A 244 -7.92 -9.42 -18.98
C LYS A 244 -8.96 -9.53 -17.86
N ASN A 245 -8.82 -10.49 -16.95
CA ASN A 245 -9.73 -10.70 -15.82
C ASN A 245 -9.27 -9.96 -14.54
N THR A 246 -8.31 -9.05 -14.66
CA THR A 246 -7.78 -8.26 -13.55
C THR A 246 -8.14 -6.80 -13.70
N LEU A 247 -8.68 -6.17 -12.65
CA LEU A 247 -8.78 -4.71 -12.55
C LEU A 247 -7.45 -4.17 -12.01
N PHE A 248 -6.73 -3.41 -12.83
CA PHE A 248 -5.52 -2.74 -12.41
C PHE A 248 -5.84 -1.34 -11.91
N THR A 249 -5.25 -0.93 -10.79
CA THR A 249 -5.33 0.47 -10.33
C THR A 249 -3.96 1.12 -10.34
N LEU A 250 -3.89 2.37 -10.78
CA LEU A 250 -2.64 3.11 -10.88
C LEU A 250 -2.82 4.54 -10.34
N GLU A 251 -2.07 4.87 -9.29
CA GLU A 251 -1.95 6.22 -8.72
C GLU A 251 -0.49 6.41 -8.28
N PHE A 252 0.23 7.38 -8.85
CA PHE A 252 1.65 7.52 -8.60
C PHE A 252 2.16 8.92 -8.93
N GLY A 253 3.09 9.42 -8.12
CA GLY A 253 3.88 10.62 -8.42
C GLY A 253 3.81 11.70 -7.34
N LEU A 254 2.89 11.60 -6.38
CA LEU A 254 2.86 12.54 -5.25
C LEU A 254 4.16 12.48 -4.45
N ASN A 255 4.59 11.26 -4.10
CA ASN A 255 5.84 11.07 -3.38
C ASN A 255 7.04 11.58 -4.20
N ASP A 256 7.09 11.32 -5.51
CA ASP A 256 8.10 11.82 -6.46
C ASP A 256 8.26 13.34 -6.42
N PHE A 257 7.14 14.08 -6.44
CA PHE A 257 7.16 15.54 -6.42
C PHE A 257 7.42 16.13 -5.03
N MET A 258 6.88 15.53 -3.97
CA MET A 258 6.93 16.08 -2.61
C MET A 258 8.24 15.74 -1.88
N ASN A 259 8.73 14.51 -2.03
CA ASN A 259 9.80 13.98 -1.17
C ASN A 259 11.15 13.86 -1.90
N TYR A 260 11.13 13.69 -3.22
CA TYR A 260 12.34 13.43 -4.01
C TYR A 260 12.64 14.52 -5.04
N ASN A 261 11.77 15.54 -5.13
CA ASN A 261 11.89 16.65 -6.07
C ASN A 261 12.15 16.19 -7.52
N ARG A 262 11.52 15.08 -7.94
CA ARG A 262 11.65 14.62 -9.33
C ARG A 262 10.99 15.57 -10.31
N GLU A 263 11.50 15.58 -11.53
CA GLU A 263 10.93 16.39 -12.60
C GLU A 263 9.73 15.71 -13.24
N VAL A 264 8.79 16.52 -13.71
CA VAL A 264 7.55 16.03 -14.33
C VAL A 264 7.88 15.15 -15.56
N SER A 265 8.93 15.46 -16.30
CA SER A 265 9.38 14.64 -17.45
C SER A 265 9.70 13.21 -17.05
N ASP A 266 10.37 13.02 -15.92
CA ASP A 266 10.88 11.71 -15.50
C ASP A 266 9.72 10.87 -14.96
N VAL A 267 8.84 11.48 -14.17
CA VAL A 267 7.62 10.81 -13.67
C VAL A 267 6.67 10.46 -14.83
N LYS A 268 6.57 11.31 -15.86
CA LYS A 268 5.83 11.00 -17.10
C LYS A 268 6.43 9.81 -17.84
N ALA A 269 7.75 9.73 -17.96
CA ALA A 269 8.44 8.63 -18.63
C ALA A 269 8.22 7.29 -17.89
N ASP A 270 8.33 7.30 -16.56
CA ASP A 270 8.13 6.10 -15.74
C ASP A 270 6.67 5.61 -15.82
N PHE A 271 5.71 6.51 -15.68
CA PHE A 271 4.29 6.19 -15.79
C PHE A 271 3.94 5.67 -17.18
N SER A 272 4.43 6.33 -18.24
CA SER A 272 4.20 5.88 -19.62
C SER A 272 4.79 4.49 -19.86
N SER A 273 6.00 4.22 -19.37
CA SER A 273 6.66 2.93 -19.55
C SER A 273 5.93 1.81 -18.79
N ALA A 274 5.43 2.10 -17.59
CA ALA A 274 4.62 1.18 -16.80
C ALA A 274 3.29 0.86 -17.50
N MET A 275 2.59 1.87 -18.02
CA MET A 275 1.35 1.67 -18.78
C MET A 275 1.59 0.84 -20.03
N ILE A 276 2.64 1.13 -20.83
CA ILE A 276 3.00 0.34 -22.02
C ILE A 276 3.23 -1.12 -21.64
N ARG A 277 4.09 -1.38 -20.65
CA ARG A 277 4.42 -2.75 -20.23
C ARG A 277 3.20 -3.50 -19.70
N LEU A 278 2.33 -2.83 -18.95
CA LEU A 278 1.11 -3.41 -18.41
C LEU A 278 0.13 -3.80 -19.53
N THR A 279 -0.10 -2.91 -20.50
CA THR A 279 -1.00 -3.17 -21.63
C THR A 279 -0.45 -4.18 -22.62
N ASP A 280 0.85 -4.15 -22.89
CA ASP A 280 1.54 -5.14 -23.75
C ASP A 280 1.49 -6.54 -23.14
N SER A 281 1.35 -6.62 -21.81
CA SER A 281 1.15 -7.87 -21.07
C SER A 281 -0.32 -8.34 -21.03
N GLY A 282 -1.22 -7.66 -21.75
CA GLY A 282 -2.63 -8.07 -21.91
C GLY A 282 -3.60 -7.46 -20.91
N ALA A 283 -3.20 -6.45 -20.14
CA ALA A 283 -4.11 -5.73 -19.25
C ALA A 283 -5.14 -4.91 -20.05
N THR A 284 -6.43 -5.11 -19.76
CA THR A 284 -7.53 -4.43 -20.47
C THR A 284 -8.42 -3.58 -19.57
N ASN A 285 -8.38 -3.78 -18.25
CA ASN A 285 -9.23 -3.08 -17.29
C ASN A 285 -8.36 -2.26 -16.35
N ILE A 286 -8.36 -0.93 -16.51
CA ILE A 286 -7.45 -0.04 -15.77
C ILE A 286 -8.25 1.10 -15.14
N LEU A 287 -8.00 1.37 -13.87
CA LEU A 287 -8.52 2.51 -13.15
C LEU A 287 -7.36 3.46 -12.79
N LEU A 288 -7.43 4.68 -13.30
CA LEU A 288 -6.45 5.73 -13.08
C LEU A 288 -7.01 6.80 -12.14
N LEU A 289 -6.17 7.36 -11.28
CA LEU A 289 -6.51 8.55 -10.49
C LEU A 289 -5.61 9.71 -10.92
N THR A 290 -6.19 10.90 -11.10
CA THR A 290 -5.41 12.13 -11.03
C THR A 290 -4.87 12.31 -9.61
N LEU A 291 -3.74 12.99 -9.44
CA LEU A 291 -3.16 13.27 -8.13
C LEU A 291 -3.94 14.37 -7.39
N PRO A 292 -4.34 14.18 -6.12
CA PRO A 292 -4.87 15.26 -5.29
C PRO A 292 -3.85 16.40 -5.15
N ASP A 293 -4.30 17.65 -4.97
CA ASP A 293 -3.39 18.74 -4.65
C ASP A 293 -2.88 18.58 -3.20
N ALA A 294 -1.80 17.83 -3.05
CA ALA A 294 -1.18 17.56 -1.76
C ALA A 294 -0.66 18.83 -1.07
N THR A 295 -0.54 19.95 -1.79
CA THR A 295 -0.15 21.24 -1.18
C THR A 295 -1.19 21.79 -0.19
N ARG A 296 -2.38 21.18 -0.16
CA ARG A 296 -3.42 21.45 0.83
C ARG A 296 -3.24 20.67 2.15
N ALA A 297 -2.31 19.72 2.21
CA ALA A 297 -2.05 18.94 3.41
C ALA A 297 -1.36 19.77 4.51
N PRO A 298 -1.56 19.45 5.81
CA PRO A 298 -1.00 20.21 6.92
C PRO A 298 0.53 20.39 6.88
N GLN A 299 1.27 19.48 6.24
CA GLN A 299 2.73 19.57 6.11
C GLN A 299 3.18 20.87 5.43
N PHE A 300 2.37 21.43 4.54
CA PHE A 300 2.73 22.65 3.79
C PHE A 300 2.57 23.93 4.62
N LYS A 301 2.02 23.84 5.85
CA LYS A 301 2.13 24.93 6.84
C LYS A 301 3.58 25.24 7.21
N TYR A 302 4.48 24.28 6.98
CA TYR A 302 5.92 24.39 7.25
C TYR A 302 6.74 24.64 5.99
N SER A 303 6.09 24.93 4.85
CA SER A 303 6.74 25.18 3.56
C SER A 303 6.64 26.65 3.15
N THR A 304 7.52 27.06 2.25
CA THR A 304 7.45 28.39 1.62
C THR A 304 6.38 28.44 0.54
N ALA A 305 5.88 29.64 0.23
CA ALA A 305 4.94 29.84 -0.87
C ALA A 305 5.50 29.37 -2.22
N GLN A 306 6.82 29.52 -2.43
CA GLN A 306 7.51 29.08 -3.65
C GLN A 306 7.52 27.55 -3.79
N GLU A 307 7.74 26.82 -2.70
CA GLU A 307 7.68 25.35 -2.68
C GLU A 307 6.26 24.85 -2.94
N ILE A 308 5.26 25.48 -2.30
CA ILE A 308 3.83 25.19 -2.55
C ILE A 308 3.49 25.37 -4.03
N GLU A 309 3.86 26.51 -4.62
CA GLU A 309 3.57 26.78 -6.03
C GLU A 309 4.28 25.79 -6.96
N ASN A 310 5.55 25.46 -6.67
CA ASN A 310 6.31 24.51 -7.46
C ASN A 310 5.66 23.11 -7.45
N VAL A 311 5.34 22.56 -6.27
CA VAL A 311 4.70 21.25 -6.15
C VAL A 311 3.33 21.24 -6.81
N ARG A 312 2.51 22.28 -6.59
CA ARG A 312 1.19 22.41 -7.23
C ARG A 312 1.31 22.45 -8.75
N ALA A 313 2.29 23.18 -9.29
CA ALA A 313 2.53 23.25 -10.72
C ALA A 313 2.95 21.89 -11.31
N LYS A 314 3.78 21.12 -10.59
CA LYS A 314 4.14 19.74 -10.99
C LYS A 314 2.91 18.82 -11.00
N ILE A 315 2.09 18.85 -9.95
CA ILE A 315 0.82 18.09 -9.85
C ILE A 315 -0.12 18.43 -11.02
N ASN A 316 -0.37 19.72 -11.27
CA ASN A 316 -1.28 20.15 -12.33
C ASN A 316 -0.81 19.71 -13.72
N LYS A 317 0.48 19.86 -14.02
CA LYS A 317 1.07 19.39 -15.29
C LYS A 317 0.98 17.87 -15.44
N PHE A 318 1.17 17.13 -14.36
CA PHE A 318 1.08 15.68 -14.38
C PHE A 318 -0.36 15.19 -14.54
N ASN A 319 -1.33 15.85 -13.90
CA ASN A 319 -2.75 15.52 -14.06
C ASN A 319 -3.23 15.69 -15.50
N VAL A 320 -2.78 16.75 -16.21
CA VAL A 320 -3.05 16.90 -17.65
C VAL A 320 -2.53 15.69 -18.43
N PHE A 321 -1.33 15.20 -18.11
CA PHE A 321 -0.77 14.00 -18.72
C PHE A 321 -1.57 12.73 -18.40
N ILE A 322 -2.04 12.55 -17.15
CA ILE A 322 -2.88 11.39 -16.79
C ILE A 322 -4.17 11.40 -17.64
N HIS A 323 -4.79 12.57 -17.84
CA HIS A 323 -5.94 12.70 -18.75
C HIS A 323 -5.60 12.36 -20.20
N GLU A 324 -4.40 12.70 -20.68
CA GLU A 324 -3.92 12.31 -22.02
C GLU A 324 -3.71 10.80 -22.13
N GLN A 325 -3.08 10.17 -21.12
CA GLN A 325 -2.86 8.72 -21.09
C GLN A 325 -4.18 7.95 -21.07
N ALA A 326 -5.14 8.38 -20.23
CA ALA A 326 -6.46 7.75 -20.19
C ALA A 326 -7.13 7.77 -21.57
N ARG A 327 -7.18 8.94 -22.22
CA ARG A 327 -7.76 9.09 -23.57
C ARG A 327 -7.02 8.27 -24.62
N TYR A 328 -5.69 8.22 -24.54
CA TYR A 328 -4.86 7.42 -25.45
C TYR A 328 -5.23 5.94 -25.37
N TYR A 329 -5.26 5.36 -24.17
CA TYR A 329 -5.58 3.93 -24.03
C TYR A 329 -7.06 3.61 -24.28
N GLN A 330 -7.98 4.52 -23.99
CA GLN A 330 -9.38 4.40 -24.44
C GLN A 330 -9.47 4.32 -25.97
N SER A 331 -8.66 5.10 -26.71
CA SER A 331 -8.61 5.04 -28.18
C SER A 331 -8.00 3.75 -28.73
N LYS A 332 -7.44 2.90 -27.87
CA LYS A 332 -6.90 1.56 -28.17
C LYS A 332 -7.84 0.45 -27.70
N ASP A 333 -9.11 0.76 -27.45
CA ASP A 333 -10.13 -0.17 -26.95
C ASP A 333 -9.78 -0.82 -25.60
N ILE A 334 -8.95 -0.15 -24.79
CA ILE A 334 -8.69 -0.53 -23.40
C ILE A 334 -9.75 0.13 -22.51
N ASN A 335 -10.34 -0.66 -21.60
CA ASN A 335 -11.31 -0.18 -20.64
C ASN A 335 -10.61 0.59 -19.50
N VAL A 336 -10.32 1.86 -19.77
CA VAL A 336 -9.75 2.79 -18.80
C VAL A 336 -10.83 3.67 -18.19
N VAL A 337 -10.90 3.66 -16.87
CA VAL A 337 -11.70 4.61 -16.10
C VAL A 337 -10.77 5.59 -15.38
N LEU A 338 -11.00 6.88 -15.60
CA LEU A 338 -10.25 7.95 -14.96
C LEU A 338 -11.10 8.61 -13.87
N VAL A 339 -10.54 8.68 -12.67
CA VAL A 339 -11.14 9.29 -11.49
C VAL A 339 -10.41 10.59 -11.21
N ASP A 340 -11.16 11.71 -11.20
CA ASP A 340 -10.61 13.04 -10.89
C ASP A 340 -10.52 13.25 -9.37
N ALA A 341 -9.56 12.56 -8.75
CA ALA A 341 -9.30 12.72 -7.32
C ALA A 341 -8.78 14.13 -6.97
N ASN A 342 -8.22 14.88 -7.92
CA ASN A 342 -7.81 16.27 -7.71
C ASN A 342 -9.00 17.16 -7.39
N LYS A 343 -10.01 17.10 -8.25
CA LYS A 343 -11.26 17.84 -8.06
C LYS A 343 -11.99 17.41 -6.80
N MET A 344 -12.11 16.11 -6.54
CA MET A 344 -12.78 15.60 -5.34
C MET A 344 -12.10 16.08 -4.06
N PHE A 345 -10.77 15.96 -4.02
CA PHE A 345 -9.99 16.41 -2.87
C PHE A 345 -10.10 17.92 -2.67
N GLY A 346 -10.10 18.68 -3.76
CA GLY A 346 -10.32 20.13 -3.74
C GLY A 346 -11.65 20.52 -3.07
N GLN A 347 -12.75 19.92 -3.53
CA GLN A 347 -14.08 20.20 -2.96
C GLN A 347 -14.15 19.92 -1.46
N ILE A 348 -13.58 18.79 -1.01
CA ILE A 348 -13.63 18.38 0.40
C ILE A 348 -12.77 19.28 1.28
N THR A 349 -11.60 19.68 0.79
CA THR A 349 -10.71 20.54 1.57
C THR A 349 -11.19 21.99 1.62
N ASP A 350 -11.97 22.45 0.64
CA ASP A 350 -12.61 23.78 0.64
C ASP A 350 -13.84 23.88 1.55
N ASP A 351 -14.68 22.83 1.63
CA ASP A 351 -15.85 22.80 2.51
C ASP A 351 -16.08 21.40 3.11
N PRO A 352 -15.27 20.99 4.11
CA PRO A 352 -15.31 19.63 4.64
C PRO A 352 -16.66 19.23 5.23
N LYS A 353 -17.42 20.19 5.76
CA LYS A 353 -18.69 19.94 6.45
C LYS A 353 -19.77 19.43 5.50
N GLN A 354 -19.78 19.90 4.25
CA GLN A 354 -20.68 19.37 3.21
C GLN A 354 -20.45 17.88 2.94
N PHE A 355 -19.24 17.38 3.21
CA PHE A 355 -18.84 15.99 2.96
C PHE A 355 -18.79 15.15 4.25
N GLY A 356 -19.25 15.70 5.38
CA GLY A 356 -19.33 15.00 6.66
C GLY A 356 -18.05 15.02 7.51
N PHE A 357 -17.06 15.83 7.13
CA PHE A 357 -15.84 16.09 7.89
C PHE A 357 -15.94 17.42 8.64
N GLU A 358 -15.29 17.52 9.79
CA GLU A 358 -15.20 18.77 10.56
C GLU A 358 -13.90 19.53 10.28
N ASN A 359 -12.81 18.82 9.95
CA ASN A 359 -11.49 19.41 9.76
C ASN A 359 -10.79 18.91 8.49
N SER A 360 -10.35 19.84 7.65
CA SER A 360 -9.54 19.60 6.46
C SER A 360 -8.22 20.38 6.42
N SER A 361 -7.81 20.99 7.54
CA SER A 361 -6.63 21.86 7.60
C SER A 361 -5.55 21.37 8.55
N ASP A 362 -5.89 20.49 9.49
CA ASP A 362 -5.03 20.05 10.58
C ASP A 362 -4.85 18.53 10.56
N ALA A 363 -3.74 18.08 11.13
CA ALA A 363 -3.54 16.66 11.40
C ALA A 363 -4.40 16.24 12.59
N CYS A 364 -5.02 15.06 12.51
CA CYS A 364 -5.68 14.45 13.66
C CYS A 364 -4.65 14.07 14.75
N MET A 365 -3.48 13.54 14.35
CA MET A 365 -2.35 13.31 15.24
C MET A 365 -1.70 14.62 15.70
N ASN A 366 -1.20 14.63 16.94
CA ASN A 366 -0.50 15.76 17.53
C ASN A 366 0.94 15.89 16.98
N ILE A 367 1.05 16.27 15.70
CA ILE A 367 2.31 16.46 14.99
C ILE A 367 2.38 17.91 14.51
N ASN A 368 3.28 18.69 15.11
CA ASN A 368 3.42 20.13 14.86
C ASN A 368 4.66 20.47 14.00
N ARG A 369 5.01 19.58 13.07
CA ARG A 369 6.14 19.72 12.13
C ARG A 369 5.97 18.82 10.90
N SER A 370 6.82 19.01 9.90
CA SER A 370 6.99 18.06 8.79
C SER A 370 8.34 17.35 8.94
N ASN A 371 8.34 16.08 9.33
CA ASN A 371 9.56 15.28 9.45
C ASN A 371 9.30 13.79 9.14
N ALA A 372 10.15 13.23 8.27
CA ALA A 372 10.19 11.81 7.93
C ALA A 372 10.22 10.87 9.15
N LEU A 373 10.92 11.26 10.21
CA LEU A 373 11.08 10.43 11.41
C LEU A 373 9.76 10.28 12.17
N ASP A 374 8.77 11.15 11.96
CA ASP A 374 7.49 11.04 12.66
C ASP A 374 6.75 9.74 12.26
N TYR A 375 7.01 9.16 11.09
CA TYR A 375 6.47 7.83 10.75
C TYR A 375 7.08 6.67 11.55
N LEU A 376 8.22 6.86 12.22
CA LEU A 376 8.86 5.82 13.06
C LEU A 376 8.39 5.84 14.51
N TYR A 377 7.74 6.93 14.93
CA TYR A 377 7.34 7.14 16.31
C TYR A 377 5.84 7.04 16.50
N ARG A 378 5.46 6.76 17.74
CA ARG A 378 4.07 6.81 18.18
C ARG A 378 3.67 8.25 18.47
N HIS A 379 2.48 8.64 18.03
CA HIS A 379 1.86 9.93 18.30
C HIS A 379 0.49 9.76 18.95
N SER A 380 0.12 10.70 19.81
CA SER A 380 -1.24 10.81 20.32
C SER A 380 -2.12 11.60 19.35
N LEU A 381 -3.44 11.54 19.54
CA LEU A 381 -4.35 12.49 18.92
C LEU A 381 -4.20 13.88 19.54
N THR A 382 -4.63 14.90 18.80
CA THR A 382 -4.96 16.21 19.38
C THR A 382 -6.24 16.12 20.21
N ASN A 383 -6.44 17.05 21.14
CA ASN A 383 -7.69 17.12 21.92
C ASN A 383 -8.92 17.32 21.03
N ASP A 384 -8.78 18.11 19.96
CA ASP A 384 -9.87 18.38 19.01
C ASP A 384 -10.24 17.13 18.21
N CYS A 385 -9.24 16.40 17.69
CA CYS A 385 -9.52 15.15 16.99
C CYS A 385 -10.09 14.09 17.93
N ALA A 386 -9.59 13.97 19.16
CA ALA A 386 -10.16 13.04 20.15
C ALA A 386 -11.60 13.38 20.52
N TYR A 387 -11.98 14.66 20.50
CA TYR A 387 -13.36 15.10 20.75
C TYR A 387 -14.31 14.77 19.59
N HIS A 388 -13.89 14.99 18.34
CA HIS A 388 -14.72 14.76 17.16
C HIS A 388 -14.66 13.31 16.62
N GLY A 389 -13.59 12.59 16.94
CA GLY A 389 -13.23 11.32 16.30
C GLY A 389 -12.48 11.53 14.98
N SER A 390 -11.53 10.64 14.70
CA SER A 390 -10.70 10.67 13.48
C SER A 390 -11.50 10.55 12.18
N ASP A 391 -12.69 9.93 12.22
CA ASP A 391 -13.59 9.85 11.06
C ASP A 391 -14.13 11.23 10.62
N LYS A 392 -13.97 12.27 11.44
CA LYS A 392 -14.31 13.66 11.13
C LYS A 392 -13.13 14.48 10.59
N TYR A 393 -11.97 13.89 10.45
CA TYR A 393 -10.78 14.55 9.91
C TYR A 393 -10.48 14.05 8.50
N VAL A 394 -10.06 14.96 7.62
CA VAL A 394 -9.54 14.58 6.29
C VAL A 394 -8.14 14.00 6.43
N PHE A 395 -7.29 14.57 7.30
CA PHE A 395 -5.88 14.20 7.44
C PHE A 395 -5.61 13.47 8.76
N TRP A 396 -4.94 12.33 8.67
CA TRP A 396 -4.52 11.56 9.84
C TRP A 396 -3.26 12.17 10.46
N GLY A 397 -2.17 12.17 9.69
CA GLY A 397 -0.94 12.90 9.99
C GLY A 397 -0.88 14.23 9.27
N VAL A 398 0.32 14.76 9.08
CA VAL A 398 0.50 16.02 8.34
C VAL A 398 0.44 15.85 6.81
N THR A 399 0.47 14.62 6.32
CA THR A 399 0.52 14.29 4.88
C THR A 399 -0.69 13.47 4.44
N HIS A 400 -0.91 12.31 5.08
CA HIS A 400 -1.84 11.31 4.59
C HIS A 400 -3.27 11.47 5.08
N PRO A 401 -4.26 11.06 4.26
CA PRO A 401 -5.66 11.10 4.64
C PRO A 401 -6.02 10.03 5.70
N THR A 402 -7.13 10.26 6.40
CA THR A 402 -7.74 9.26 7.28
C THR A 402 -8.42 8.15 6.48
N THR A 403 -8.72 7.03 7.14
CA THR A 403 -9.47 5.92 6.52
C THR A 403 -10.89 6.34 6.13
N ALA A 404 -11.49 7.30 6.84
CA ALA A 404 -12.78 7.88 6.48
C ALA A 404 -12.70 8.63 5.13
N MET A 405 -11.62 9.37 4.89
CA MET A 405 -11.38 10.01 3.60
C MET A 405 -11.10 8.98 2.49
N HIS A 406 -10.33 7.91 2.77
CA HIS A 406 -10.17 6.80 1.83
C HIS A 406 -11.50 6.11 1.49
N LYS A 407 -12.36 5.88 2.49
CA LYS A 407 -13.71 5.31 2.32
C LYS A 407 -14.59 6.22 1.47
N TYR A 408 -14.51 7.54 1.68
CA TYR A 408 -15.22 8.51 0.86
C TYR A 408 -14.78 8.40 -0.61
N ILE A 409 -13.47 8.41 -0.88
CA ILE A 409 -12.92 8.27 -2.24
C ILE A 409 -13.42 6.97 -2.89
N ALA A 410 -13.31 5.84 -2.17
CA ALA A 410 -13.78 4.55 -2.66
C ALA A 410 -15.28 4.57 -3.00
N ASN A 411 -16.11 5.18 -2.16
CA ASN A 411 -17.54 5.32 -2.42
C ASN A 411 -17.84 6.17 -3.67
N GLN A 412 -17.06 7.23 -3.94
CA GLN A 412 -17.21 8.01 -5.16
C GLN A 412 -16.82 7.21 -6.40
N ILE A 413 -15.71 6.46 -6.33
CA ILE A 413 -15.28 5.54 -7.39
C ILE A 413 -16.39 4.50 -7.69
N LEU A 414 -16.93 3.87 -6.64
CA LEU A 414 -17.97 2.87 -6.79
C LEU A 414 -19.25 3.43 -7.43
N LYS A 415 -19.64 4.67 -7.05
CA LYS A 415 -20.84 5.34 -7.57
C LYS A 415 -20.68 5.84 -9.00
N GLN A 416 -19.52 6.39 -9.35
CA GLN A 416 -19.34 7.17 -10.58
C GLN A 416 -18.60 6.40 -11.69
N SER A 417 -17.82 5.39 -11.32
CA SER A 417 -16.74 4.88 -12.17
C SER A 417 -16.77 3.37 -12.39
N LEU A 418 -17.29 2.60 -11.42
CA LEU A 418 -17.31 1.13 -11.49
C LEU A 418 -18.71 0.51 -11.71
N ALA A 419 -19.69 1.31 -12.15
CA ALA A 419 -21.02 0.82 -12.51
C ALA A 419 -21.04 0.08 -13.87
N SER A 420 -20.03 0.31 -14.72
CA SER A 420 -19.94 -0.21 -16.09
C SER A 420 -19.15 -1.52 -16.23
N TYR A 421 -18.44 -1.97 -15.20
CA TYR A 421 -17.69 -3.22 -15.27
C TYR A 421 -18.64 -4.40 -15.04
N ALA A 422 -18.57 -5.41 -15.92
CA ALA A 422 -19.12 -6.73 -15.64
C ALA A 422 -18.24 -7.38 -14.57
N LEU A 423 -18.72 -7.36 -13.33
CA LEU A 423 -18.04 -7.85 -12.14
C LEU A 423 -18.68 -9.12 -11.63
#